data_AF-A0A7X5SC53-F1
#
_entry.id   AF-A0A7X5SC53-F1
#
_cell.length_a   1.000
_cell.length_b   1.000
_cell.length_c   1.000
_cell.angle_alpha   90.00
_cell.angle_beta   90.00
_cell.angle_gamma   90.00
#
_symmetry.space_group_name_H-M   'P 1'
#
loop_
_entity.id
_entity.type
_entity.pdbx_description
1 polymer ?
#
loop_
_entity_poly.entity_id
_entity_poly.type
_entity_poly.pdbx_seq_one_letter_code
_entity_poly.pdbx_strand_id
1 'polypeptide(L)'
;ALLPDDTAIPDDDAARRLWMAGIPGVLELTHNHGTETQDGPVYHDGNSDPRGFGHICISVPDIHAACARFDSLNVPYQKRLEDGRMKHLAFIKDPDGYWVEIISNTPLA
;
A
#
# COMPACT_ATOMS: atom_id res chain seq x y z
N ALA A 1 -9.79 -7.43 -9.79
CA ALA A 1 -9.56 -8.88 -9.60
C ALA A 1 -10.44 -9.62 -10.59
N LEU A 2 -9.95 -10.69 -11.19
CA LEU A 2 -10.81 -11.64 -11.89
C LEU A 2 -11.54 -12.42 -10.80
N LEU A 3 -12.82 -12.14 -10.61
CA LEU A 3 -13.68 -12.80 -9.64
C LEU A 3 -14.55 -13.81 -10.38
N PRO A 4 -14.85 -14.99 -9.78
CA PRO A 4 -15.88 -15.89 -10.29
C PRO A 4 -17.23 -15.17 -10.48
N ASP A 5 -17.99 -15.56 -11.51
CA ASP A 5 -19.28 -14.93 -11.85
C ASP A 5 -20.33 -15.01 -10.73
N ASP A 6 -20.21 -16.00 -9.84
CA ASP A 6 -21.09 -16.25 -8.70
C ASP A 6 -20.61 -15.60 -7.39
N THR A 7 -19.57 -14.76 -7.46
CA THR A 7 -19.04 -14.07 -6.28
C THR A 7 -20.09 -13.11 -5.71
N ALA A 8 -20.56 -13.40 -4.50
CA ALA A 8 -21.45 -12.51 -3.77
C ALA A 8 -20.70 -11.25 -3.30
N ILE A 9 -21.04 -10.10 -3.88
CA ILE A 9 -20.51 -8.80 -3.49
C ILE A 9 -21.49 -8.16 -2.50
N PRO A 10 -21.07 -7.76 -1.28
CA PRO A 10 -21.96 -7.09 -0.34
C PRO A 10 -22.53 -5.78 -0.88
N ASP A 11 -23.80 -5.48 -0.60
CA ASP A 11 -24.46 -4.23 -1.00
C ASP A 11 -24.20 -3.06 -0.04
N ASP A 12 -24.03 -3.35 1.25
CA ASP A 12 -23.64 -2.35 2.25
C ASP A 12 -22.19 -1.89 2.01
N ASP A 13 -21.98 -0.58 1.98
CA ASP A 13 -20.68 0.05 1.74
C ASP A 13 -19.62 -0.39 2.75
N ALA A 14 -19.99 -0.50 4.03
CA ALA A 14 -19.04 -0.91 5.08
C ALA A 14 -18.61 -2.36 4.90
N ALA A 15 -19.58 -3.26 4.67
CA ALA A 15 -19.32 -4.67 4.38
C ALA A 15 -18.52 -4.85 3.08
N ARG A 16 -18.83 -4.07 2.02
CA ARG A 16 -18.13 -4.11 0.74
C ARG A 16 -16.68 -3.66 0.87
N ARG A 17 -16.40 -2.61 1.65
CA ARG A 17 -15.04 -2.14 1.90
C ARG A 17 -14.19 -3.20 2.59
N LEU A 18 -14.75 -3.84 3.63
CA LEU A 18 -14.07 -4.93 4.33
C LEU A 18 -13.81 -6.13 3.40
N TRP A 19 -14.82 -6.51 2.62
CA TRP A 19 -14.71 -7.58 1.64
C TRP A 19 -13.63 -7.29 0.59
N MET A 20 -13.63 -6.09 -0.01
CA MET A 20 -12.62 -5.68 -0.99
C MET A 20 -11.20 -5.73 -0.43
N ALA A 21 -11.01 -5.27 0.81
CA ALA A 21 -9.71 -5.26 1.46
C ALA A 21 -9.20 -6.66 1.83
N GLY A 22 -10.06 -7.68 1.80
CA GLY A 22 -9.69 -9.09 1.98
C GLY A 22 -9.43 -9.85 0.69
N ILE A 23 -9.63 -9.24 -0.49
CA ILE A 23 -9.40 -9.91 -1.77
C ILE A 23 -7.90 -10.07 -2.01
N PRO A 24 -7.40 -11.29 -2.30
CA PRO A 24 -6.01 -11.49 -2.67
C PRO A 24 -5.65 -10.73 -3.95
N GLY A 25 -4.48 -10.11 -3.96
CA GLY A 25 -3.90 -9.43 -5.12
C GLY A 25 -2.63 -10.11 -5.61
N VAL A 26 -2.32 -9.95 -6.89
CA VAL A 26 -1.01 -10.28 -7.48
C VAL A 26 -0.33 -8.97 -7.84
N LEU A 27 0.92 -8.81 -7.40
CA LEU A 27 1.78 -7.72 -7.81
C LEU A 27 2.88 -8.28 -8.72
N GLU A 28 2.82 -7.93 -10.00
CA GLU A 28 3.86 -8.27 -10.97
C GLU A 28 4.97 -7.21 -10.90
N LEU A 29 6.19 -7.65 -10.58
CA LEU A 29 7.38 -6.80 -10.54
C LEU A 29 8.23 -7.08 -11.76
N THR A 30 8.35 -6.10 -12.65
CA THR A 30 9.10 -6.25 -13.90
C THR A 30 10.55 -5.82 -13.72
N HIS A 31 11.47 -6.77 -13.80
CA HIS A 31 12.90 -6.49 -13.82
C HIS A 31 13.40 -6.34 -15.25
N ASN A 32 13.84 -5.14 -15.62
CA ASN A 32 14.58 -4.91 -16.86
C ASN A 32 16.07 -5.16 -16.57
N HIS A 33 16.70 -6.13 -17.25
CA HIS A 33 18.09 -6.51 -16.94
C HIS A 33 19.07 -5.33 -17.07
N GLY A 34 19.96 -5.19 -16.07
CA GLY A 34 21.03 -4.19 -16.03
C GLY A 34 20.68 -2.93 -15.22
N THR A 35 19.40 -2.71 -14.90
CA THR A 35 18.96 -1.56 -14.11
C THR A 35 19.52 -1.56 -12.69
N GLU A 36 19.87 -2.72 -12.15
CA GLU A 36 20.49 -2.88 -10.83
C GLU A 36 21.91 -2.27 -10.73
N THR A 37 22.54 -1.96 -11.86
CA THR A 37 23.86 -1.30 -11.93
C THR A 37 23.82 0.10 -12.52
N GLN A 38 22.64 0.59 -12.88
CA GLN A 38 22.50 1.91 -13.49
C GLN A 38 22.55 3.00 -12.42
N ASP A 39 23.30 4.07 -12.70
CA ASP A 39 23.35 5.22 -11.81
C ASP A 39 22.04 6.04 -11.88
N GLY A 40 21.56 6.47 -10.72
CA GLY A 40 20.40 7.36 -10.58
C GLY A 40 19.04 6.66 -10.65
N PRO A 41 17.94 7.44 -10.58
CA PRO A 41 16.58 6.88 -10.61
C PRO A 41 16.28 6.22 -11.96
N VAL A 42 15.85 4.96 -11.93
CA VAL A 42 15.44 4.20 -13.12
C VAL A 42 13.93 4.33 -13.36
N TYR A 43 13.14 4.30 -12.29
CA TYR A 43 11.69 4.36 -12.31
C TYR A 43 11.18 5.65 -11.65
N HIS A 44 9.93 6.03 -11.98
CA HIS A 44 9.24 7.18 -11.42
C HIS A 44 8.00 6.70 -10.65
N ASP A 45 7.85 7.17 -9.40
CA ASP A 45 6.82 6.69 -8.48
C ASP A 45 5.40 7.20 -8.82
N GLY A 46 5.29 8.21 -9.69
CA GLY A 46 4.04 8.81 -10.14
C GLY A 46 3.46 9.91 -9.23
N ASN A 47 4.12 10.22 -8.10
CA ASN A 47 3.64 11.20 -7.12
C ASN A 47 4.25 12.61 -7.30
N SER A 48 5.24 12.76 -8.18
CA SER A 48 5.69 14.05 -8.74
C SER A 48 5.24 14.23 -10.19
N ASP A 49 5.43 15.43 -10.77
CA ASP A 49 5.08 15.69 -12.17
C ASP A 49 6.06 14.97 -13.12
N PRO A 50 5.58 14.25 -14.15
CA PRO A 50 4.18 14.02 -14.52
C PRO A 50 3.50 12.98 -13.61
N ARG A 51 2.36 13.35 -13.04
CA ARG A 51 1.61 12.48 -12.11
C ARG A 51 0.78 11.44 -12.84
N GLY A 52 0.55 10.30 -12.19
CA GLY A 52 -0.26 9.19 -12.72
C GLY A 52 -0.62 8.16 -11.66
N PHE A 53 0.11 7.05 -11.63
CA PHE A 53 0.04 6.09 -10.52
C PHE A 53 0.33 6.77 -9.18
N GLY A 54 -0.34 6.34 -8.11
CA GLY A 54 -0.15 6.89 -6.77
C GLY A 54 0.51 5.89 -5.83
N HIS A 55 -0.16 4.77 -5.57
CA HIS A 55 0.29 3.75 -4.63
C HIS A 55 -0.47 2.44 -4.79
N ILE A 56 0.09 1.38 -4.23
CA ILE A 56 -0.66 0.17 -3.86
C ILE A 56 -1.13 0.27 -2.40
N CYS A 57 -2.09 -0.57 -2.00
CA CYS A 57 -2.64 -0.58 -0.65
C CYS A 57 -2.62 -2.00 -0.08
N ILE A 58 -2.15 -2.14 1.16
CA ILE A 58 -2.12 -3.40 1.92
C ILE A 58 -2.97 -3.21 3.18
N SER A 59 -3.97 -4.08 3.34
CA SER A 59 -4.75 -4.18 4.56
C SER A 59 -4.01 -5.03 5.59
N VAL A 60 -3.99 -4.58 6.84
CA VAL A 60 -3.37 -5.27 7.97
C VAL A 60 -4.38 -5.40 9.12
N PRO A 61 -4.28 -6.43 9.98
CA PRO A 61 -5.16 -6.55 11.14
C PRO A 61 -4.95 -5.40 12.13
N ASP A 62 -3.69 -5.03 12.41
CA ASP A 62 -3.34 -3.96 13.35
C ASP A 62 -2.26 -3.06 12.72
N ILE A 63 -2.64 -1.80 12.48
CA ILE A 63 -1.75 -0.80 11.88
C ILE A 63 -0.66 -0.32 12.84
N HIS A 64 -0.90 -0.28 14.15
CA HIS A 64 0.11 0.11 15.13
C HIS A 64 1.20 -0.97 15.24
N ALA A 65 0.79 -2.24 15.31
CA ALA A 65 1.73 -3.36 15.31
C ALA A 65 2.53 -3.43 13.99
N ALA A 66 1.87 -3.20 12.85
CA ALA A 66 2.55 -3.13 11.55
C ALA A 66 3.58 -2.00 11.52
N CYS A 67 3.22 -0.79 11.96
CA CYS A 67 4.13 0.35 12.01
C CYS A 67 5.31 0.10 12.96
N ALA A 68 5.08 -0.44 14.16
CA ALA A 68 6.17 -0.78 15.08
C ALA A 68 7.15 -1.78 14.47
N ARG A 69 6.66 -2.75 13.69
CA ARG A 69 7.52 -3.67 12.94
C ARG A 69 8.30 -2.95 11.84
N PHE A 70 7.67 -2.07 11.06
CA PHE A 70 8.34 -1.28 10.03
C PHE A 70 9.44 -0.39 10.62
N ASP A 71 9.18 0.24 11.77
CA ASP A 71 10.18 1.01 12.52
C ASP A 71 11.37 0.13 12.94
N SER A 72 11.12 -1.06 13.49
CA SER A 72 12.18 -1.99 13.90
C SER A 72 13.06 -2.46 12.73
N LEU A 73 12.51 -2.44 11.51
CA LEU A 73 13.18 -2.82 10.28
C LEU A 73 13.75 -1.59 9.52
N ASN A 74 13.62 -0.38 10.08
CA ASN A 74 14.03 0.88 9.46
C ASN A 74 13.43 1.10 8.07
N VAL A 75 12.17 0.71 7.86
CA VAL A 75 11.47 0.94 6.59
C VAL A 75 11.25 2.44 6.39
N PRO A 76 11.53 3.00 5.20
CA PRO A 76 11.28 4.41 4.94
C PRO A 76 9.79 4.72 4.91
N TYR A 77 9.41 5.83 5.56
CA TYR A 77 8.04 6.34 5.52
C TYR A 77 7.92 7.52 4.55
N GLN A 78 6.82 7.55 3.80
CA GLN A 78 6.32 8.77 3.17
C GLN A 78 5.44 9.58 4.13
N LYS A 79 4.63 8.89 4.95
CA LYS A 79 3.76 9.51 5.95
C LYS A 79 3.55 8.54 7.12
N ARG A 80 3.86 8.96 8.34
CA ARG A 80 3.59 8.16 9.54
C ARG A 80 2.14 8.27 9.99
N LEU A 81 1.73 7.40 10.91
CA LEU A 81 0.36 7.37 11.43
C LEU A 81 0.05 8.64 12.25
N GLU A 82 1.04 9.12 12.99
CA GLU A 82 1.04 10.32 13.81
C GLU A 82 1.08 11.62 12.97
N ASP A 83 1.48 11.53 11.70
CA ASP A 83 1.61 12.69 10.82
C ASP A 83 0.26 13.17 10.29
N GLY A 84 0.06 14.48 10.33
CA GLY A 84 -1.11 15.14 9.76
C GLY A 84 -2.42 14.88 10.54
N ARG A 85 -3.54 15.06 9.86
CA ARG A 85 -4.88 14.93 10.47
C ARG A 85 -5.45 13.52 10.42
N MET A 86 -5.07 12.74 9.41
CA MET A 86 -5.55 11.37 9.21
C MET A 86 -4.64 10.38 9.93
N LYS A 87 -5.10 9.90 11.09
CA LYS A 87 -4.37 8.97 11.97
C LYS A 87 -4.80 7.51 11.84
N HIS A 88 -5.45 7.16 10.73
CA HIS A 88 -5.95 5.81 10.45
C HIS A 88 -5.27 5.13 9.27
N LEU A 89 -4.25 5.77 8.70
CA LEU A 89 -3.45 5.24 7.61
C LEU A 89 -2.01 5.75 7.69
N ALA A 90 -1.10 4.96 7.14
CA ALA A 90 0.31 5.30 6.96
C ALA A 90 0.72 5.01 5.52
N PHE A 91 1.80 5.65 5.06
CA PHE A 91 2.44 5.36 3.79
C PHE A 91 3.92 5.04 4.02
N ILE A 92 4.34 3.86 3.61
CA ILE A 92 5.75 3.46 3.53
C ILE A 92 6.24 3.58 2.09
N LYS A 93 7.56 3.49 1.89
CA LYS A 93 8.19 3.40 0.57
C LYS A 93 8.91 2.08 0.39
N ASP A 94 8.85 1.56 -0.82
CA ASP A 94 9.67 0.43 -1.26
C ASP A 94 11.08 0.91 -1.73
N PRO A 95 11.97 -0.01 -2.15
CA PRO A 95 13.31 0.35 -2.62
C PRO A 95 13.35 1.28 -3.85
N ASP A 96 12.36 1.19 -4.75
CA ASP A 96 12.23 2.06 -5.93
C ASP A 96 11.54 3.40 -5.60
N GLY A 97 11.07 3.55 -4.37
CA GLY A 97 10.41 4.75 -3.87
C GLY A 97 8.90 4.77 -4.06
N TYR A 98 8.29 3.70 -4.59
CA TYR A 98 6.84 3.59 -4.71
C TYR A 98 6.17 3.61 -3.35
N TRP A 99 5.03 4.29 -3.29
CA TRP A 99 4.27 4.44 -2.05
C TRP A 99 3.40 3.20 -1.84
N VAL A 100 3.38 2.72 -0.61
CA VAL A 100 2.52 1.62 -0.17
C VAL A 100 1.67 2.12 1.00
N GLU A 101 0.36 2.24 0.76
CA GLU A 101 -0.61 2.58 1.78
C GLU A 101 -0.85 1.39 2.71
N ILE A 102 -0.85 1.66 4.01
CA ILE A 102 -1.17 0.69 5.05
C ILE A 102 -2.45 1.13 5.73
N ILE A 103 -3.46 0.26 5.71
CA ILE A 103 -4.75 0.48 6.36
C ILE A 103 -5.08 -0.68 7.30
N SER A 104 -5.86 -0.41 8.35
CA SER A 104 -6.54 -1.46 9.12
C SER A 104 -8.05 -1.30 8.98
N ASN A 105 -8.74 -2.43 8.90
CA ASN A 105 -10.20 -2.48 8.89
C ASN A 105 -10.80 -2.71 10.29
N THR A 106 -9.96 -2.91 11.30
CA THR A 106 -10.37 -2.94 12.70
C THR A 106 -10.38 -1.50 13.22
N PRO A 107 -11.42 -1.08 13.99
CA PRO A 107 -11.41 0.23 14.62
C PRO A 107 -10.11 0.44 15.39
N LEU A 108 -9.48 1.60 15.24
CA LEU A 108 -8.35 1.99 16.07
C LEU A 108 -8.84 2.04 17.52
N ALA A 109 -8.26 1.19 18.38
CA ALA A 109 -8.54 1.19 19.81
C ALA A 109 -7.94 2.42 20.51
#